data_AF-A0AAX4PGL6-F1
#
_entry.id   AF-A0AAX4PGL6-F1
#
_cell.length_a   1.000
_cell.length_b   1.000
_cell.length_c   1.000
_cell.angle_alpha   90.00
_cell.angle_beta   90.00
_cell.angle_gamma   90.00
#
_symmetry.space_group_name_H-M   'P 1'
#
loop_
_entity.id
_entity.type
_entity.pdbx_description
1 polymer ?
#
loop_
_entity_poly.entity_id
_entity_poly.type
_entity_poly.pdbx_seq_one_letter_code
_entity_poly.pdbx_strand_id
1 'polypeptide(L)'
;MSLKIASRLIILISVALGVLFVANQKYSFVGNYGLNRELGALLSTRQRHAQVTLRGDGDSCLPPKTAIVFQDMHDGDKKTVREDGDHLVIEPYGNDEKWTVKAKLDKPNCRAMVDFRVPGKPSPPPTDLLLSIWIEFRIPSEGEVISKNTIEFTDPSGKLNPDPTFPLNTWVMLLKNQGTGSTQ
;
A
#
# COMPACT_ATOMS: atom_id res chain seq x y z
N MET A 1 -6.10 22.18 -48.86
CA MET A 1 -5.25 23.08 -48.05
C MET A 1 -6.04 23.42 -46.78
N SER A 2 -5.41 23.25 -45.61
CA SER A 2 -5.93 23.33 -44.23
C SER A 2 -7.02 24.38 -43.96
N LEU A 3 -7.91 24.28 -42.95
CA LEU A 3 -7.61 24.14 -41.52
C LEU A 3 -8.93 23.93 -40.73
N LYS A 4 -8.95 22.99 -39.77
CA LYS A 4 -9.95 22.90 -38.68
C LYS A 4 -9.70 24.01 -37.67
N ILE A 5 -10.71 24.59 -37.00
CA ILE A 5 -10.66 25.06 -35.60
C ILE A 5 -12.06 25.40 -35.04
N ALA A 6 -12.29 24.81 -33.85
CA ALA A 6 -13.06 25.23 -32.67
C ALA A 6 -14.57 25.54 -32.72
N SER A 7 -15.32 24.58 -32.17
CA SER A 7 -16.57 24.81 -31.45
C SER A 7 -16.32 25.66 -30.19
N ARG A 8 -16.96 26.82 -30.08
CA ARG A 8 -17.09 27.60 -28.84
C ARG A 8 -18.56 27.55 -28.45
N LEU A 9 -18.91 26.77 -27.43
CA LEU A 9 -20.23 26.82 -26.83
C LEU A 9 -20.20 27.66 -25.55
N ILE A 10 -20.95 28.75 -25.67
CA ILE A 10 -21.31 29.82 -24.75
C ILE A 10 -21.69 29.31 -23.36
N ILE A 11 -21.06 29.86 -22.33
CA ILE A 11 -21.52 29.76 -20.94
C ILE A 11 -22.64 30.79 -20.77
N LEU A 12 -23.88 30.32 -20.62
CA LEU A 12 -25.02 31.13 -20.20
C LEU A 12 -25.48 30.65 -18.83
N ILE A 13 -25.27 31.50 -17.83
CA ILE A 13 -25.79 31.36 -16.48
C ILE A 13 -27.29 31.67 -16.53
N SER A 14 -28.13 30.73 -16.12
CA SER A 14 -29.52 31.02 -15.74
C SER A 14 -29.97 30.05 -14.66
N VAL A 15 -30.27 30.64 -13.51
CA VAL A 15 -30.91 29.99 -12.36
C VAL A 15 -32.40 29.85 -12.69
N ALA A 16 -32.89 28.63 -12.87
CA ALA A 16 -34.31 28.32 -12.84
C ALA A 16 -34.51 26.84 -12.48
N LEU A 17 -35.55 26.59 -11.70
CA LEU A 17 -35.90 25.34 -11.03
C LEU A 17 -35.90 24.09 -11.93
N GLY A 18 -35.51 22.97 -11.32
CA GLY A 18 -36.08 21.66 -11.64
C GLY A 18 -35.25 20.77 -12.53
N VAL A 19 -34.86 19.62 -11.96
CA VAL A 19 -34.26 18.45 -12.62
C VAL A 19 -32.78 18.58 -12.98
N LEU A 20 -31.91 18.47 -11.96
CA LEU A 20 -30.51 18.16 -12.19
C LEU A 20 -30.38 16.66 -12.50
N PHE A 21 -30.08 16.33 -13.75
CA PHE A 21 -29.64 15.00 -14.14
C PHE A 21 -28.46 14.58 -13.25
N VAL A 22 -28.63 13.56 -12.41
CA VAL A 22 -27.50 12.89 -11.75
C VAL A 22 -26.79 12.06 -12.82
N ALA A 23 -25.83 12.68 -13.51
CA ALA A 23 -24.87 11.92 -14.28
C ALA A 23 -24.04 11.12 -13.28
N ASN A 24 -24.27 9.80 -13.23
CA ASN A 24 -23.51 8.85 -12.44
C ASN A 24 -22.09 8.76 -13.03
N GLN A 25 -21.23 9.74 -12.75
CA GLN A 25 -19.84 9.76 -13.19
C GLN A 25 -19.07 8.70 -12.41
N LYS A 26 -18.88 7.54 -13.04
CA LYS A 26 -17.89 6.56 -12.61
C LYS A 26 -16.50 7.14 -12.89
N TYR A 27 -15.85 7.64 -11.86
CA TYR A 27 -14.44 7.99 -11.93
C TYR A 27 -13.60 6.71 -11.85
N SER A 28 -12.78 6.47 -12.87
CA SER A 28 -11.75 5.43 -12.87
C SER A 28 -10.41 6.16 -13.04
N PHE A 29 -9.61 6.18 -11.98
CA PHE A 29 -8.28 6.77 -11.99
C PHE A 29 -7.25 5.65 -11.92
N VAL A 30 -6.27 5.69 -12.82
CA VAL A 30 -5.15 4.74 -12.95
C VAL A 30 -3.88 5.52 -12.63
N GLY A 31 -3.13 5.11 -11.60
CA GLY A 31 -1.86 5.75 -11.26
C GLY A 31 -1.26 5.36 -9.90
N ASN A 32 -0.20 4.56 -9.94
CA ASN A 32 0.58 4.00 -8.82
C ASN A 32 1.22 5.00 -7.81
N TYR A 33 1.08 6.31 -7.99
CA TYR A 33 1.59 7.32 -7.04
C TYR A 33 0.61 8.49 -6.83
N GLY A 34 -0.61 8.39 -7.35
CA GLY A 34 -1.68 9.38 -7.16
C GLY A 34 -2.46 9.22 -5.85
N LEU A 35 -2.29 8.10 -5.14
CA LEU A 35 -3.12 7.75 -3.97
C LEU A 35 -3.06 8.76 -2.83
N ASN A 36 -1.91 9.41 -2.59
CA ASN A 36 -1.78 10.43 -1.51
C ASN A 36 -2.40 11.79 -1.87
N ARG A 37 -2.41 12.21 -3.16
CA ARG A 37 -3.06 13.47 -3.57
C ARG A 37 -4.56 13.29 -3.88
N GLU A 38 -4.98 12.10 -4.30
CA GLU A 38 -6.35 11.86 -4.78
C GLU A 38 -7.33 11.42 -3.68
N LEU A 39 -6.92 10.64 -2.66
CA LEU A 39 -7.77 10.40 -1.49
C LEU A 39 -7.94 11.65 -0.61
N GLY A 40 -6.89 12.47 -0.48
CA GLY A 40 -6.97 13.76 0.22
C GLY A 40 -7.92 14.74 -0.47
N ALA A 41 -7.89 14.80 -1.80
CA ALA A 41 -8.82 15.63 -2.56
C ALA A 41 -10.28 15.14 -2.46
N LEU A 42 -10.54 13.83 -2.48
CA LEU A 42 -11.90 13.26 -2.44
C LEU A 42 -12.55 13.29 -1.04
N LEU A 43 -11.78 13.13 0.04
CA LEU A 43 -12.30 13.29 1.41
C LEU A 43 -12.58 14.76 1.77
N SER A 44 -11.95 15.72 1.08
CA SER A 44 -12.29 17.15 1.18
C SER A 44 -13.57 17.55 0.45
N THR A 45 -14.04 16.73 -0.50
CA THR A 45 -15.31 17.00 -1.20
C THR A 45 -16.49 16.47 -0.40
N ARG A 46 -17.39 17.38 -0.03
CA ARG A 46 -18.67 17.15 0.65
C ARG A 46 -19.70 16.37 -0.20
N GLN A 47 -19.26 15.43 -1.04
CA GLN A 47 -20.14 14.57 -1.82
C GLN A 47 -20.37 13.26 -1.06
N ARG A 48 -21.50 13.23 -0.35
CA ARG A 48 -22.06 12.01 0.23
C ARG A 48 -22.33 11.03 -0.93
N HIS A 49 -21.72 9.84 -0.89
CA HIS A 49 -21.89 8.70 -1.81
C HIS A 49 -20.94 8.59 -3.03
N ALA A 50 -19.63 8.82 -2.87
CA ALA A 50 -18.65 8.26 -3.80
C ALA A 50 -18.18 6.88 -3.30
N GLN A 51 -18.54 5.80 -4.00
CA GLN A 51 -17.96 4.48 -3.77
C GLN A 51 -16.61 4.43 -4.49
N VAL A 52 -15.51 4.58 -3.76
CA VAL A 52 -14.16 4.49 -4.30
C VAL A 52 -13.76 3.02 -4.38
N THR A 53 -13.49 2.53 -5.59
CA THR A 53 -12.86 1.22 -5.78
C THR A 53 -11.37 1.44 -5.96
N LEU A 54 -10.58 1.12 -4.94
CA LEU A 54 -9.12 1.11 -5.05
C LEU A 54 -8.74 -0.18 -5.79
N ARG A 55 -8.18 -0.05 -6.98
CA ARG A 55 -7.56 -1.17 -7.70
C ARG A 55 -6.06 -0.95 -7.67
N GLY A 56 -5.32 -1.95 -7.19
CA GLY A 56 -3.87 -1.94 -7.34
C GLY A 56 -3.51 -2.02 -8.83
N ASP A 57 -2.49 -1.28 -9.24
CA ASP A 57 -1.81 -1.53 -10.51
C ASP A 57 -1.14 -2.90 -10.34
N GLY A 58 -1.69 -3.95 -10.94
CA GLY A 58 -1.39 -5.38 -10.67
C GLY A 58 0.05 -5.85 -10.87
N ASP A 59 1.00 -4.93 -11.05
CA ASP A 59 2.40 -5.17 -11.31
C ASP A 59 3.30 -5.01 -10.07
N SER A 60 2.83 -4.35 -8.99
CA SER A 60 3.62 -4.10 -7.76
C SER A 60 2.73 -4.01 -6.52
N CYS A 61 3.14 -4.67 -5.44
CA CYS A 61 2.48 -4.66 -4.13
C CYS A 61 3.16 -3.71 -3.12
N LEU A 62 4.44 -3.44 -3.33
CA LEU A 62 5.24 -2.45 -2.60
C LEU A 62 5.56 -1.26 -3.50
N PRO A 63 5.80 -0.07 -2.91
CA PRO A 63 6.35 1.08 -3.61
C PRO A 63 7.57 0.71 -4.46
N PRO A 64 7.55 0.97 -5.78
CA PRO A 64 8.66 0.62 -6.67
C PRO A 64 9.99 1.27 -6.25
N LYS A 65 11.08 0.50 -6.43
CA LYS A 65 12.48 0.93 -6.50
C LYS A 65 13.26 1.22 -5.21
N THR A 66 12.76 0.89 -4.03
CA THR A 66 13.62 0.89 -2.83
C THR A 66 13.31 -0.27 -1.90
N ALA A 67 14.34 -0.89 -1.33
CA ALA A 67 14.16 -1.71 -0.14
C ALA A 67 13.51 -0.86 0.95
N ILE A 68 12.36 -1.32 1.44
CA ILE A 68 11.56 -0.64 2.45
C ILE A 68 11.91 -1.23 3.80
N VAL A 69 12.12 -0.37 4.79
CA VAL A 69 12.37 -0.81 6.16
C VAL A 69 11.04 -0.97 6.89
N PHE A 70 10.83 -2.16 7.45
CA PHE A 70 9.72 -2.47 8.33
C PHE A 70 10.22 -2.74 9.75
N GLN A 71 9.40 -2.36 10.73
CA GLN A 71 9.57 -2.66 12.14
C GLN A 71 8.79 -3.94 12.46
N ASP A 72 9.46 -4.97 12.96
CA ASP A 72 8.82 -6.14 13.52
C ASP A 72 8.19 -5.78 14.87
N MET A 73 6.87 -5.95 15.00
CA MET A 73 6.15 -5.58 16.21
C MET A 73 6.19 -6.65 17.31
N HIS A 74 6.54 -7.89 16.96
CA HIS A 74 6.70 -8.99 17.92
C HIS A 74 8.10 -8.96 18.56
N ASP A 75 9.15 -8.81 17.74
CA ASP A 75 10.55 -8.94 18.20
C ASP A 75 11.29 -7.60 18.34
N GLY A 76 10.72 -6.50 17.84
CA GLY A 76 11.31 -5.17 17.97
C GLY A 76 12.50 -4.89 17.05
N ASP A 77 12.92 -5.85 16.22
CA ASP A 77 13.97 -5.68 15.22
C ASP A 77 13.43 -5.13 13.88
N LYS A 78 14.33 -4.91 12.91
CA LYS A 78 13.96 -4.30 11.62
C LYS A 78 14.33 -5.20 10.45
N LYS A 79 13.58 -5.07 9.36
CA LYS A 79 13.75 -5.83 8.12
C LYS A 79 13.68 -4.93 6.93
N THR A 80 14.52 -5.18 5.93
CA THR A 80 14.32 -4.65 4.58
C THR A 80 13.52 -5.64 3.76
N VAL A 81 12.49 -5.14 3.09
CA VAL A 81 11.65 -5.90 2.18
C VAL A 81 11.63 -5.20 0.81
N ARG A 82 11.83 -5.97 -0.26
CA ARG A 82 11.77 -5.47 -1.63
C ARG A 82 11.16 -6.50 -2.57
N GLU A 83 10.59 -6.01 -3.66
CA GLU A 83 10.25 -6.88 -4.80
C GLU A 83 11.46 -7.07 -5.71
N ASP A 84 11.61 -8.29 -6.22
CA ASP A 84 12.63 -8.72 -7.17
C ASP A 84 11.98 -9.64 -8.20
N GLY A 85 11.51 -9.07 -9.32
CA GLY A 85 10.72 -9.79 -10.31
C GLY A 85 9.38 -10.26 -9.75
N ASP A 86 9.22 -11.59 -9.63
CA ASP A 86 8.07 -12.28 -9.04
C ASP A 86 8.32 -12.75 -7.60
N HIS A 87 9.39 -12.26 -6.97
CA HIS A 87 9.73 -12.61 -5.59
C HIS A 87 9.69 -11.39 -4.66
N LEU A 88 9.37 -11.66 -3.40
CA LEU A 88 9.64 -10.80 -2.27
C LEU A 88 10.97 -11.23 -1.65
N VAL A 89 11.88 -10.28 -1.44
CA VAL A 89 13.17 -10.50 -0.78
C VAL A 89 13.16 -9.82 0.59
N ILE A 90 13.48 -10.57 1.65
CA ILE A 90 13.50 -10.11 3.04
C ILE A 90 14.90 -10.31 3.62
N GLU A 91 15.44 -9.26 4.24
CA GLU A 91 16.79 -9.24 4.82
C GLU A 91 16.78 -8.48 6.17
N PRO A 92 17.67 -8.79 7.13
CA PRO A 92 17.88 -8.00 8.33
C PRO A 92 18.23 -6.54 8.02
N TYR A 93 17.87 -5.63 8.92
CA TYR A 93 18.24 -4.22 8.80
C TYR A 93 18.72 -3.63 10.11
N GLY A 94 19.87 -2.97 10.07
CA GLY A 94 20.41 -2.23 11.22
C GLY A 94 20.98 -3.11 12.33
N ASN A 95 21.38 -4.34 12.02
CA ASN A 95 22.08 -5.27 12.92
C ASN A 95 23.11 -6.11 12.15
N ASP A 96 23.78 -7.04 12.85
CA ASP A 96 24.86 -7.88 12.30
C ASP A 96 24.37 -9.25 11.75
N GLU A 97 23.06 -9.51 11.74
CA GLU A 97 22.51 -10.75 11.20
C GLU A 97 22.69 -10.82 9.68
N LYS A 98 22.93 -12.04 9.17
CA LYS A 98 23.15 -12.30 7.75
C LYS A 98 22.33 -13.50 7.29
N TRP A 99 21.17 -13.20 6.74
CA TRP A 99 20.30 -14.18 6.09
C TRP A 99 19.41 -13.48 5.06
N THR A 100 18.93 -14.24 4.09
CA THR A 100 18.05 -13.74 3.04
C THR A 100 16.92 -14.74 2.84
N VAL A 101 15.68 -14.26 2.85
CA VAL A 101 14.51 -15.03 2.45
C VAL A 101 14.08 -14.55 1.06
N LYS A 102 13.75 -15.51 0.19
CA LYS A 102 13.12 -15.25 -1.11
C LYS A 102 11.80 -16.02 -1.16
N ALA A 103 10.69 -15.29 -1.27
CA ALA A 103 9.36 -15.86 -1.30
C ALA A 103 8.68 -15.49 -2.63
N LYS A 104 7.99 -16.44 -3.26
CA LYS A 104 7.25 -16.16 -4.50
C LYS A 104 6.04 -15.28 -4.17
N LEU A 105 5.92 -14.15 -4.85
CA LEU A 105 4.87 -13.17 -4.63
C LEU A 105 3.69 -13.43 -5.59
N ASP A 106 2.52 -13.71 -5.00
CA ASP A 106 1.24 -13.68 -5.69
C ASP A 106 0.82 -12.21 -5.87
N LYS A 107 1.29 -11.57 -6.95
CA LYS A 107 1.07 -10.15 -7.23
C LYS A 107 -0.41 -9.75 -7.25
N PRO A 108 -1.35 -10.52 -7.86
CA PRO A 108 -2.77 -10.19 -7.81
C PRO A 108 -3.36 -10.06 -6.41
N ASN A 109 -2.86 -10.85 -5.44
CA ASN A 109 -3.38 -10.86 -4.07
C ASN A 109 -2.44 -10.21 -3.06
N CYS A 110 -1.26 -9.77 -3.49
CA CYS A 110 -0.18 -9.23 -2.65
C CYS A 110 0.15 -10.11 -1.44
N ARG A 111 0.28 -11.41 -1.70
CA ARG A 111 0.55 -12.44 -0.68
C ARG A 111 1.72 -13.32 -1.07
N ALA A 112 2.40 -13.87 -0.07
CA ALA A 112 3.48 -14.83 -0.28
C ALA A 112 3.53 -15.84 0.87
N MET A 113 3.80 -17.11 0.56
CA MET A 113 4.22 -18.07 1.58
C MET A 113 5.72 -17.88 1.83
N VAL A 114 6.09 -17.68 3.09
CA VAL A 114 7.44 -17.30 3.50
C VAL A 114 8.00 -18.37 4.43
N ASP A 115 9.05 -19.06 3.97
CA ASP A 115 9.85 -19.95 4.82
C ASP A 115 11.03 -19.19 5.40
N PHE A 116 11.00 -18.96 6.71
CA PHE A 116 12.07 -18.30 7.45
C PHE A 116 13.20 -19.25 7.87
N ARG A 117 13.10 -20.57 7.61
CA ARG A 117 14.12 -21.57 7.95
C ARG A 117 15.29 -21.52 6.95
N VAL A 118 15.92 -20.36 6.86
CA VAL A 118 17.07 -20.09 5.99
C VAL A 118 18.39 -20.11 6.79
N PRO A 119 19.53 -20.42 6.16
CA PRO A 119 20.82 -20.39 6.83
C PRO A 119 21.10 -19.02 7.48
N GLY A 120 21.56 -19.04 8.74
CA GLY A 120 21.97 -17.84 9.47
C GLY A 120 20.86 -17.10 10.19
N LYS A 121 19.57 -17.42 9.98
CA LYS A 121 18.48 -16.82 10.76
C LYS A 121 18.38 -17.47 12.14
N PRO A 122 18.47 -16.69 13.24
CA PRO A 122 18.23 -17.22 14.58
C PRO A 122 16.75 -17.57 14.74
N SER A 123 16.49 -18.72 15.38
CA SER A 123 15.17 -19.15 15.86
C SER A 123 14.01 -18.94 14.86
N PRO A 124 14.08 -19.48 13.63
CA PRO A 124 12.98 -19.32 12.69
C PRO A 124 11.71 -20.03 13.17
N PRO A 125 10.51 -19.55 12.80
CA PRO A 125 9.26 -20.28 13.06
C PRO A 125 9.34 -21.71 12.49
N PRO A 126 8.70 -22.70 13.15
CA PRO A 126 8.75 -24.10 12.74
C PRO A 126 7.97 -24.40 11.44
N THR A 127 7.22 -23.42 10.93
CA THR A 127 6.34 -23.53 9.77
C THR A 127 6.41 -22.27 8.91
N ASP A 128 6.02 -22.42 7.64
CA ASP A 128 5.92 -21.31 6.71
C ASP A 128 4.79 -20.38 7.14
N LEU A 129 5.03 -19.08 7.05
CA LEU A 129 4.03 -18.08 7.37
C LEU A 129 3.46 -17.50 6.09
N LEU A 130 2.16 -17.24 6.11
CA LEU A 130 1.53 -16.47 5.06
C LEU A 130 1.72 -14.99 5.34
N LEU A 131 2.42 -14.33 4.42
CA LEU A 131 2.60 -12.88 4.40
C LEU A 131 1.50 -12.25 3.55
N SER A 132 0.80 -11.25 4.09
CA SER A 132 -0.15 -10.41 3.35
C SER A 132 0.26 -8.94 3.43
N ILE A 133 0.41 -8.27 2.28
CA ILE A 133 0.78 -6.86 2.22
C ILE A 133 -0.49 -6.01 2.22
N TRP A 134 -0.59 -5.12 3.19
CA TRP A 134 -1.70 -4.20 3.40
C TRP A 134 -1.27 -2.75 3.18
N ILE A 135 -2.26 -1.88 2.98
CA ILE A 135 -2.09 -0.42 3.01
C ILE A 135 -2.89 0.11 4.19
N GLU A 136 -2.19 0.77 5.12
CA GLU A 136 -2.79 1.47 6.24
C GLU A 136 -2.91 2.95 5.94
N PHE A 137 -4.00 3.56 6.38
CA PHE A 137 -4.26 4.99 6.26
C PHE A 137 -4.41 5.63 7.63
N ARG A 138 -3.76 6.77 7.84
CA ARG A 138 -4.06 7.71 8.90
C ARG A 138 -4.86 8.87 8.32
N ILE A 139 -6.10 9.02 8.78
CA ILE A 139 -7.02 10.08 8.35
C ILE A 139 -7.14 11.08 9.49
N PRO A 140 -6.45 12.24 9.43
CA PRO A 140 -6.61 13.27 10.44
C PRO A 140 -7.92 14.05 10.24
N SER A 141 -8.37 14.78 11.27
CA SER A 141 -9.52 15.69 11.16
C SER A 141 -9.24 16.88 10.25
N GLU A 142 -7.97 17.28 10.15
CA GLU A 142 -7.45 18.35 9.29
C GLU A 142 -6.07 17.94 8.75
N GLY A 143 -5.74 18.34 7.51
CA GLY A 143 -4.45 18.03 6.88
C GLY A 143 -4.48 16.81 5.95
N GLU A 144 -3.29 16.31 5.60
CA GLU A 144 -3.13 15.27 4.58
C GLU A 144 -3.36 13.85 5.15
N VAL A 145 -4.05 13.01 4.38
CA VAL A 145 -4.11 11.57 4.62
C VAL A 145 -2.72 10.99 4.37
N ILE A 146 -2.22 10.23 5.35
CA ILE A 146 -0.93 9.55 5.22
C ILE A 146 -1.18 8.07 5.08
N SER A 147 -0.63 7.45 4.06
CA SER A 147 -0.62 5.99 3.93
C SER A 147 0.78 5.39 4.16
N LYS A 148 0.81 4.15 4.63
CA LYS A 148 2.02 3.33 4.69
C LYS A 148 1.66 1.86 4.44
N ASN A 149 2.63 1.05 4.05
CA ASN A 149 2.41 -0.39 3.97
C ASN A 149 2.55 -1.05 5.34
N THR A 150 1.78 -2.11 5.55
CA THR A 150 2.03 -3.08 6.62
C THR A 150 2.02 -4.48 6.08
N ILE A 151 2.67 -5.37 6.80
CA ILE A 151 2.79 -6.77 6.43
C ILE A 151 2.23 -7.58 7.59
N GLU A 152 1.17 -8.33 7.34
CA GLU A 152 0.58 -9.23 8.32
C GLU A 152 1.05 -10.65 8.08
N PHE A 153 1.36 -11.36 9.16
CA PHE A 153 1.72 -12.78 9.13
C PHE A 153 0.64 -13.62 9.81
N THR A 154 0.17 -14.64 9.11
CA THR A 154 -0.68 -15.69 9.69
C THR A 154 -0.06 -17.07 9.45
N ASP A 155 -0.58 -18.09 10.14
CA ASP A 155 -0.18 -19.49 9.92
C ASP A 155 -1.38 -20.31 9.41
N PRO A 156 -1.50 -20.50 8.08
CA PRO A 156 -2.57 -21.31 7.51
C PRO A 156 -2.52 -22.80 7.91
N SER A 157 -1.37 -23.28 8.41
CA SER A 157 -1.21 -24.68 8.80
C SER A 157 -1.80 -25.00 10.17
N GLY A 158 -2.06 -23.98 10.98
CA GLY A 158 -2.64 -24.16 12.31
C GLY A 158 -1.65 -24.60 13.41
N LYS A 159 -0.34 -24.63 13.12
CA LYS A 159 0.70 -25.13 14.05
C LYS A 159 1.05 -24.15 15.15
N LEU A 160 1.05 -22.85 14.84
CA LEU A 160 1.34 -21.76 15.78
C LEU A 160 0.06 -21.22 16.42
N ASN A 161 -1.04 -21.20 15.67
CA ASN A 161 -2.37 -20.87 16.18
C ASN A 161 -3.43 -21.71 15.45
N PRO A 162 -4.37 -22.37 16.15
CA PRO A 162 -5.41 -23.17 15.50
C PRO A 162 -6.31 -22.40 14.53
N ASP A 163 -6.46 -21.08 14.70
CA ASP A 163 -7.16 -20.22 13.77
C ASP A 163 -6.19 -19.74 12.67
N PRO A 164 -6.37 -20.17 11.41
CA PRO A 164 -5.48 -19.82 10.30
C PRO A 164 -5.54 -18.35 9.90
N THR A 165 -6.52 -17.61 10.41
CA THR A 165 -6.71 -16.17 10.17
C THR A 165 -6.22 -15.31 11.33
N PHE A 166 -5.78 -15.93 12.43
CA PHE A 166 -5.24 -15.19 13.56
C PHE A 166 -3.92 -14.50 13.18
N PRO A 167 -3.81 -13.16 13.35
CA PRO A 167 -2.58 -12.43 13.07
C PRO A 167 -1.52 -12.79 14.13
N LEU A 168 -0.43 -13.40 13.69
CA LEU A 168 0.70 -13.77 14.55
C LEU A 168 1.66 -12.60 14.78
N ASN A 169 1.85 -11.78 13.75
CA ASN A 169 2.70 -10.60 13.80
C ASN A 169 2.27 -9.62 12.71
N THR A 170 2.62 -8.36 12.91
CA THR A 170 2.49 -7.32 11.90
C THR A 170 3.81 -6.57 11.82
N TRP A 171 4.36 -6.41 10.62
CA TRP A 171 5.48 -5.52 10.39
C TRP A 171 4.99 -4.19 9.83
N VAL A 172 5.47 -3.11 10.43
CA VAL A 172 4.99 -1.77 10.13
C VAL A 172 6.05 -1.00 9.36
N MET A 173 5.71 -0.46 8.18
CA MET A 173 6.64 0.35 7.39
C MET A 173 7.09 1.56 8.21
N LEU A 174 8.41 1.75 8.29
CA LEU A 174 9.01 2.95 8.82
C LEU A 174 9.08 3.99 7.71
N LEU A 175 8.26 5.03 7.83
CA LEU A 175 8.38 6.21 6.99
C LEU A 175 9.75 6.84 7.27
N LYS A 176 10.54 7.12 6.23
CA LYS A 176 11.72 7.96 6.41
C LYS A 176 11.23 9.29 6.97
N ASN A 177 11.81 9.73 8.10
CA ASN A 177 11.66 11.11 8.54
C ASN A 177 12.11 11.96 7.35
N GLN A 178 11.17 12.64 6.69
CA GLN A 178 11.50 13.77 5.84
C GLN A 178 12.07 14.79 6.81
N GLY A 179 13.40 14.81 6.94
CA GLY A 179 14.08 15.71 7.84
C GLY A 179 13.55 17.11 7.58
N THR A 180 13.04 17.76 8.63
CA THR A 180 12.97 19.21 8.66
C THR A 180 14.39 19.69 8.45
N GLY A 181 14.72 20.03 7.20
CA GLY A 181 15.90 20.80 6.87
C GLY A 181 15.74 22.17 7.49
N SER A 182 16.08 22.29 8.77
CA SER A 182 16.47 23.57 9.35
C SER A 182 17.82 23.92 8.74
N THR A 183 17.77 24.68 7.64
CA THR A 183 18.93 25.41 7.13
C THR A 183 19.39 26.40 8.20
N GLN A 184 20.72 26.53 8.29
CA GLN A 184 21.53 27.38 9.17
C GLN A 184 20.90 28.71 9.62
#